data_AF-A0A1F2VPG2-F1
#
_entry.id   AF-A0A1F2VPG2-F1
#
_cell.length_a   1.000
_cell.length_b   1.000
_cell.length_c   1.000
_cell.angle_alpha   90.00
_cell.angle_beta   90.00
_cell.angle_gamma   90.00
#
_symmetry.space_group_name_H-M   'P 1'
#
loop_
_entity.id
_entity.type
_entity.pdbx_description
1 polymer ?
#
loop_
_entity_poly.entity_id
_entity_poly.type
_entity_poly.pdbx_seq_one_letter_code
_entity_poly.pdbx_strand_id
1 'polypeptide(L)'
;MALPVELDTARPIRVRNKLHYRINHWPIWIFVFFIAPGPLTFDLFERGFDRRLLIWLGIVMVGTGIAGLRGRLPGCEPAPYIIRFTEDRPNPLYRRLCYTTAWGEVVAFAVLNAAGLAYAIATGEWRLKQMYEYFYFPIAGTMWLLGALGRLPRVRRSTAGEGHERRYFYGSVWAVTVAQPLLWFMWKALPRSTASDAVKLVVFLGILAFVGNMARNGLLPRTRPIVPGELAVSD
;
A
#
# COMPACT_ATOMS: atom_id res chain seq x y z
N MET A 1 -4.63 -20.37 -19.54
CA MET A 1 -4.52 -20.93 -18.17
C MET A 1 -5.59 -20.28 -17.30
N ALA A 2 -6.38 -21.05 -16.55
CA ALA A 2 -7.42 -20.51 -15.68
C ALA A 2 -6.78 -19.77 -14.48
N LEU A 3 -7.39 -18.65 -14.05
CA LEU A 3 -6.93 -17.91 -12.87
C LEU A 3 -7.12 -18.76 -11.61
N PRO A 4 -6.09 -18.93 -10.77
CA PRO A 4 -6.24 -19.64 -9.50
C PRO A 4 -7.15 -18.87 -8.55
N VAL A 5 -8.17 -19.54 -8.01
CA VAL A 5 -9.15 -18.97 -7.08
C VAL A 5 -9.12 -19.67 -5.72
N GLU A 6 -9.51 -18.95 -4.69
CA GLU A 6 -9.80 -19.49 -3.35
C GLU A 6 -11.32 -19.58 -3.18
N LEU A 7 -11.85 -20.71 -2.73
CA LEU A 7 -13.26 -20.79 -2.30
C LEU A 7 -13.40 -20.18 -0.91
N ASP A 8 -14.44 -19.39 -0.69
CA ASP A 8 -14.70 -18.79 0.63
C ASP A 8 -15.01 -19.85 1.70
N THR A 9 -15.72 -20.93 1.35
CA THR A 9 -16.09 -22.06 2.21
C THR A 9 -14.89 -22.86 2.68
N ALA A 10 -13.84 -22.93 1.88
CA ALA A 10 -12.60 -23.62 2.25
C ALA A 10 -11.78 -22.83 3.30
N ARG A 11 -12.18 -21.60 3.65
CA ARG A 11 -11.48 -20.80 4.65
C ARG A 11 -12.01 -21.12 6.04
N PRO A 12 -11.13 -21.33 7.02
CA PRO A 12 -11.57 -21.54 8.40
C PRO A 12 -12.25 -20.26 8.93
N ILE A 13 -13.47 -20.44 9.44
CA ILE A 13 -14.19 -19.40 10.17
C ILE A 13 -13.43 -19.11 11.47
N ARG A 14 -13.23 -17.82 11.77
CA ARG A 14 -12.49 -17.38 12.95
C ARG A 14 -13.32 -16.40 13.76
N VAL A 15 -13.49 -16.71 15.03
CA VAL A 15 -14.15 -15.84 16.01
C VAL A 15 -13.18 -14.82 16.63
N ARG A 16 -11.86 -15.05 16.49
CA ARG A 16 -10.80 -14.17 16.97
C ARG A 16 -9.71 -14.03 15.92
N ASN A 17 -9.10 -12.85 15.87
CA ASN A 17 -7.96 -12.61 15.01
C ASN A 17 -6.66 -13.15 15.65
N LYS A 18 -5.64 -13.40 14.83
CA LYS A 18 -4.35 -13.94 15.30
C LYS A 18 -3.60 -12.84 16.07
N LEU A 19 -3.15 -13.13 17.28
CA LEU A 19 -2.48 -12.11 18.12
C LEU A 19 -1.24 -11.51 17.44
N HIS A 20 -0.39 -12.35 16.85
CA HIS A 20 0.78 -11.87 16.10
C HIS A 20 0.41 -11.03 14.87
N TYR A 21 -0.74 -11.28 14.22
CA TYR A 21 -1.22 -10.39 13.16
C TYR A 21 -1.49 -8.99 13.73
N ARG A 22 -2.20 -8.92 14.85
CA ARG A 22 -2.57 -7.63 15.46
C ARG A 22 -1.34 -6.79 15.82
N ILE A 23 -0.30 -7.44 16.34
CA ILE A 23 0.97 -6.79 16.68
C ILE A 23 1.71 -6.36 15.40
N ASN A 24 1.86 -7.27 14.42
CA ASN A 24 2.64 -7.01 13.22
C ASN A 24 2.02 -5.98 12.27
N HIS A 25 0.72 -5.71 12.37
CA HIS A 25 0.08 -4.67 11.55
C HIS A 25 0.36 -3.27 12.07
N TRP A 26 0.67 -3.09 13.36
CA TRP A 26 0.90 -1.77 13.92
C TRP A 26 2.12 -1.05 13.29
N PRO A 27 3.31 -1.69 13.16
CA PRO A 27 4.45 -1.08 12.46
C PRO A 27 4.15 -0.72 11.00
N ILE A 28 3.33 -1.51 10.30
CA ILE A 28 2.95 -1.23 8.91
C ILE A 28 2.19 0.09 8.82
N TRP A 29 1.24 0.30 9.73
CA TRP A 29 0.46 1.54 9.75
C TRP A 29 1.25 2.73 10.26
N ILE A 30 2.17 2.54 11.22
CA ILE A 30 3.14 3.59 11.56
C ILE A 30 3.88 4.03 10.30
N PHE A 31 4.42 3.09 9.53
CA PHE A 31 5.15 3.41 8.31
C PHE A 31 4.29 4.21 7.32
N VAL A 32 3.08 3.74 6.99
CA VAL A 32 2.16 4.42 6.06
C VAL A 32 1.86 5.86 6.47
N PHE A 33 1.51 6.09 7.74
CA PHE A 33 1.18 7.44 8.20
C PHE A 33 2.42 8.32 8.43
N PHE A 34 3.55 7.71 8.78
CA PHE A 34 4.80 8.44 9.01
C PHE A 34 5.31 9.06 7.72
N ILE A 35 5.23 8.36 6.59
CA ILE A 35 5.69 8.86 5.28
C ILE A 35 4.69 9.82 4.61
N ALA A 36 3.46 9.89 5.10
CA ALA A 36 2.36 10.64 4.49
C ALA A 36 2.62 12.15 4.30
N PRO A 37 3.39 12.83 5.15
CA PRO A 37 3.93 14.15 4.83
C PRO A 37 5.09 14.04 3.82
N GLY A 38 4.80 13.56 2.60
CA GLY A 38 5.77 13.15 1.59
C GLY A 38 7.09 13.94 1.53
N PRO A 39 7.09 15.28 1.46
CA PRO A 39 8.32 16.08 1.46
C PRO A 39 9.22 15.87 2.68
N LEU A 40 8.66 15.67 3.89
CA LEU A 40 9.44 15.38 5.08
C LEU A 40 10.16 14.03 4.98
N THR A 41 9.59 13.06 4.26
CA THR A 41 10.26 11.78 3.99
C THR A 41 11.53 11.98 3.17
N PHE A 42 11.57 12.96 2.26
CA PHE A 42 12.78 13.28 1.52
C PHE A 42 13.86 13.91 2.43
N ASP A 43 13.46 14.83 3.32
CA ASP A 43 14.35 15.41 4.33
C ASP A 43 14.96 14.33 5.24
N LEU A 44 14.20 13.29 5.61
CA LEU A 44 14.70 12.15 6.39
C LEU A 44 15.87 11.45 5.68
N PHE A 45 15.79 11.23 4.37
CA PHE A 45 16.86 10.57 3.62
C PHE A 45 18.04 11.51 3.32
N GLU A 46 17.80 12.81 3.20
CA GLU A 46 18.84 13.81 2.94
C GLU A 46 19.66 14.14 4.19
N ARG A 47 18.98 14.33 5.34
CA ARG A 47 19.57 14.94 6.55
C ARG A 47 19.40 14.09 7.81
N GLY A 48 18.60 13.01 7.76
CA GLY A 48 18.26 12.20 8.93
C GLY A 48 17.10 12.77 9.75
N PHE A 49 16.95 12.30 11.00
CA PHE A 49 15.88 12.74 11.89
C PHE A 49 16.14 14.16 12.40
N ASP A 50 15.15 15.04 12.22
CA ASP A 50 15.08 16.35 12.86
C ASP A 50 13.91 16.40 13.88
N ARG A 51 13.77 17.54 14.57
CA ARG A 51 12.69 17.73 15.54
C ARG A 51 11.29 17.57 14.93
N ARG A 52 11.09 17.96 13.66
CA ARG A 52 9.78 17.87 12.98
C ARG A 52 9.41 16.41 12.74
N LEU A 53 10.35 15.63 12.21
CA LEU A 53 10.20 14.20 11.98
C LEU A 53 9.98 13.43 13.29
N LEU A 54 10.72 13.74 14.36
CA LEU A 54 10.54 13.09 15.66
C LEU A 54 9.17 13.39 16.28
N ILE A 55 8.72 14.65 16.23
CA ILE A 55 7.38 15.04 16.69
C ILE A 55 6.31 14.32 15.88
N TRP A 56 6.44 14.31 14.55
CA TRP A 56 5.48 13.64 13.67
C TRP A 56 5.43 12.13 13.93
N LEU A 57 6.59 11.48 14.03
CA LEU A 57 6.67 10.06 14.40
C LEU A 57 5.99 9.79 15.74
N GLY A 58 6.23 10.63 16.75
CA GLY A 58 5.57 10.55 18.05
C GLY A 58 4.04 10.60 17.93
N ILE A 59 3.51 11.58 17.18
CA ILE A 59 2.07 11.72 16.93
C ILE A 59 1.52 10.45 16.24
N VAL A 60 2.19 9.97 15.20
CA VAL A 60 1.77 8.78 14.44
C VAL A 60 1.79 7.53 15.33
N MET A 61 2.84 7.31 16.11
CA MET A 61 2.95 6.17 17.02
C MET A 61 1.85 6.18 18.07
N VAL A 62 1.59 7.33 18.71
CA VAL A 62 0.52 7.47 19.72
C VAL A 62 -0.85 7.25 19.07
N GLY A 63 -1.13 7.92 17.95
CA GLY A 63 -2.42 7.82 17.26
C GLY A 63 -2.72 6.40 16.76
N THR A 64 -1.76 5.79 16.06
CA THR A 64 -1.91 4.41 15.56
C THR A 64 -1.89 3.39 16.70
N GLY A 65 -1.14 3.64 17.78
CA GLY A 65 -1.11 2.78 18.96
C GLY A 65 -2.46 2.74 19.67
N ILE A 66 -3.05 3.92 19.92
CA ILE A 66 -4.42 4.03 20.47
C ILE A 66 -5.44 3.33 19.56
N ALA A 67 -5.36 3.55 18.24
CA ALA A 67 -6.24 2.91 17.28
C ALA A 67 -6.07 1.38 17.28
N GLY A 68 -4.83 0.88 17.31
CA GLY A 68 -4.49 -0.54 17.36
C GLY A 68 -4.99 -1.23 18.63
N LEU A 69 -4.77 -0.60 19.80
CA LEU A 69 -5.27 -1.09 21.10
C LEU A 69 -6.80 -1.18 21.14
N ARG A 70 -7.48 -0.20 20.52
CA ARG A 70 -8.94 -0.18 20.39
C ARG A 70 -9.48 -1.09 19.27
N GLY A 71 -8.62 -1.81 18.55
CA GLY A 71 -9.01 -2.66 17.42
C GLY A 71 -9.61 -1.89 16.24
N ARG A 72 -9.26 -0.60 16.09
CA ARG A 72 -9.70 0.31 15.02
C ARG A 72 -8.59 0.64 14.04
N LEU A 73 -7.74 -0.34 13.78
CA LEU A 73 -6.65 -0.26 12.82
C LEU A 73 -6.66 -1.56 12.00
N PRO A 74 -6.55 -1.52 10.67
CA PRO A 74 -6.75 -2.71 9.86
C PRO A 74 -5.73 -3.81 10.18
N GLY A 75 -6.21 -5.01 10.51
CA GLY A 75 -5.41 -6.13 10.97
C GLY A 75 -5.22 -6.21 12.49
N CYS A 76 -5.51 -5.13 13.23
CA CYS A 76 -5.45 -5.08 14.70
C CYS A 76 -6.79 -5.43 15.37
N GLU A 77 -7.86 -5.68 14.59
CA GLU A 77 -9.18 -6.00 15.11
C GLU A 77 -9.15 -7.27 15.98
N PRO A 78 -9.94 -7.34 17.07
CA PRO A 78 -10.00 -8.52 17.92
C PRO A 78 -10.64 -9.73 17.22
N ALA A 79 -11.55 -9.48 16.27
CA ALA A 79 -12.22 -10.50 15.46
C ALA A 79 -12.29 -10.03 13.99
N PRO A 80 -12.35 -10.96 13.01
CA PRO A 80 -12.60 -10.61 11.62
C PRO A 80 -13.97 -9.93 11.47
N TYR A 81 -14.02 -8.77 10.82
CA TYR A 81 -15.27 -8.07 10.51
C TYR A 81 -15.95 -8.60 9.23
N ILE A 82 -15.21 -9.35 8.40
CA ILE A 82 -15.74 -10.18 7.31
C ILE A 82 -15.44 -11.63 7.66
N ILE A 83 -16.49 -12.44 7.76
CA ILE A 83 -16.37 -13.87 8.01
C ILE A 83 -16.23 -14.62 6.68
N ARG A 84 -17.07 -14.25 5.69
CA ARG A 84 -16.99 -14.74 4.31
C ARG A 84 -16.75 -13.58 3.36
N PHE A 85 -15.74 -13.67 2.49
CA PHE A 85 -15.38 -12.58 1.57
C PHE A 85 -16.39 -12.33 0.43
N THR A 86 -17.42 -13.15 0.37
CA THR A 86 -18.60 -13.04 -0.49
C THR A 86 -19.75 -12.29 0.18
N GLU A 87 -19.67 -12.09 1.49
CA GLU A 87 -20.64 -11.36 2.28
C GLU A 87 -20.52 -9.85 2.06
N ASP A 88 -21.67 -9.19 1.93
CA ASP A 88 -21.72 -7.74 1.92
C ASP A 88 -21.92 -7.19 3.35
N ARG A 89 -20.95 -6.41 3.80
CA ARG A 89 -20.97 -5.71 5.09
C ARG A 89 -20.65 -4.24 4.89
N PRO A 90 -21.14 -3.35 5.76
CA PRO A 90 -20.64 -1.98 5.83
C PRO A 90 -19.13 -1.99 6.08
N ASN A 91 -18.37 -1.29 5.25
CA ASN A 91 -16.92 -1.19 5.41
C ASN A 91 -16.58 -0.15 6.50
N PRO A 92 -15.93 -0.56 7.61
CA PRO A 92 -15.61 0.35 8.70
C PRO A 92 -14.82 1.59 8.26
N LEU A 93 -15.18 2.75 8.82
CA LEU A 93 -14.56 4.02 8.45
C LEU A 93 -13.03 4.03 8.64
N TYR A 94 -12.53 3.46 9.74
CA TYR A 94 -11.08 3.40 10.00
C TYR A 94 -10.34 2.64 8.90
N ARG A 95 -10.93 1.57 8.34
CA ARG A 95 -10.35 0.83 7.21
C ARG A 95 -10.28 1.69 5.98
N ARG A 96 -11.38 2.36 5.65
CA ARG A 96 -11.46 3.25 4.50
C ARG A 96 -10.41 4.36 4.60
N LEU A 97 -10.24 4.98 5.76
CA LEU A 97 -9.22 5.99 6.00
C LEU A 97 -7.80 5.43 5.78
N CYS A 98 -7.47 4.34 6.47
CA CYS A 98 -6.15 3.71 6.38
C CYS A 98 -5.80 3.29 4.93
N TYR A 99 -6.71 2.62 4.23
CA TYR A 99 -6.47 2.22 2.83
C TYR A 99 -6.43 3.41 1.88
N THR A 100 -7.18 4.49 2.16
CA THR A 100 -7.09 5.74 1.38
C THR A 100 -5.70 6.35 1.48
N THR A 101 -5.18 6.49 2.69
CA THR A 101 -3.82 6.99 2.91
C THR A 101 -2.80 6.09 2.23
N ALA A 102 -2.87 4.78 2.44
CA ALA A 102 -1.95 3.82 1.83
C ALA A 102 -1.96 3.89 0.29
N TRP A 103 -3.12 4.08 -0.35
CA TRP A 103 -3.21 4.29 -1.80
C TRP A 103 -2.50 5.56 -2.25
N GLY A 104 -2.60 6.64 -1.48
CA GLY A 104 -1.84 7.87 -1.72
C GLY A 104 -0.34 7.61 -1.73
N GLU A 105 0.18 6.94 -0.70
CA GLU A 105 1.61 6.65 -0.56
C GLU A 105 2.15 5.79 -1.70
N VAL A 106 1.50 4.65 -1.99
CA VAL A 106 2.02 3.71 -2.99
C VAL A 106 1.98 4.30 -4.40
N VAL A 107 0.98 5.11 -4.73
CA VAL A 107 0.87 5.77 -6.04
C VAL A 107 1.84 6.94 -6.14
N ALA A 108 1.91 7.80 -5.13
CA ALA A 108 2.85 8.93 -5.12
C ALA A 108 4.29 8.43 -5.25
N PHE A 109 4.67 7.40 -4.49
CA PHE A 109 5.98 6.76 -4.62
C PHE A 109 6.24 6.28 -6.06
N ALA A 110 5.31 5.50 -6.63
CA ALA A 110 5.50 4.93 -7.96
C ALA A 110 5.63 6.01 -9.05
N VAL A 111 4.73 6.98 -9.05
CA VAL A 111 4.68 8.05 -10.05
C VAL A 111 5.90 8.97 -9.94
N LEU A 112 6.24 9.43 -8.73
CA LEU A 112 7.34 10.37 -8.54
C LEU A 112 8.70 9.74 -8.88
N ASN A 113 8.94 8.48 -8.50
CA ASN A 113 10.20 7.81 -8.84
C ASN A 113 10.33 7.56 -10.34
N ALA A 114 9.25 7.13 -11.01
CA ALA A 114 9.26 6.95 -12.46
C ALA A 114 9.48 8.29 -13.19
N ALA A 115 8.76 9.34 -12.79
CA ALA A 115 8.86 10.67 -13.39
C ALA A 115 10.23 11.31 -13.14
N GLY A 116 10.78 11.20 -11.93
CA GLY A 116 12.09 11.75 -11.60
C GLY A 116 13.22 11.08 -12.37
N LEU A 117 13.17 9.75 -12.53
CA LEU A 117 14.13 9.03 -13.36
C LEU A 117 13.99 9.40 -14.84
N ALA A 118 12.76 9.43 -15.37
CA ALA A 118 12.52 9.82 -16.77
C ALA A 118 13.02 11.25 -17.05
N TYR A 119 12.80 12.17 -16.11
CA TYR A 119 13.27 13.55 -16.21
C TYR A 119 14.80 13.64 -16.16
N ALA A 120 15.45 12.91 -15.25
CA ALA A 120 16.91 12.86 -15.17
C ALA A 120 17.54 12.28 -16.44
N ILE A 121 16.91 11.28 -17.05
CA ILE A 121 17.37 10.72 -18.33
C ILE A 121 17.25 11.76 -19.45
N ALA A 122 16.12 12.47 -19.52
CA ALA A 122 15.84 13.42 -20.59
C ALA A 122 16.65 14.72 -20.50
N THR A 123 16.96 15.18 -19.29
CA THR A 123 17.57 16.50 -19.06
C THR A 123 18.99 16.44 -18.52
N GLY A 124 19.41 15.30 -17.97
CA GLY A 124 20.66 15.20 -17.19
C GLY A 124 20.56 15.80 -15.78
N GLU A 125 19.41 16.35 -15.38
CA GLU A 125 19.22 17.00 -14.09
C GLU A 125 18.43 16.15 -13.09
N TRP A 126 18.87 16.16 -11.83
CA TRP A 126 18.16 15.51 -10.74
C TRP A 126 17.27 16.48 -9.98
N ARG A 127 15.95 16.34 -10.16
CA ARG A 127 14.94 17.19 -9.51
C ARG A 127 13.90 16.45 -8.67
N LEU A 128 14.21 15.23 -8.22
CA LEU A 128 13.24 14.40 -7.49
C LEU A 128 12.75 15.09 -6.21
N LYS A 129 13.61 15.81 -5.48
CA LYS A 129 13.21 16.56 -4.28
C LYS A 129 12.12 17.59 -4.59
N GLN A 130 12.36 18.43 -5.59
CA GLN A 130 11.43 19.46 -6.03
C GLN A 130 10.13 18.82 -6.52
N MET A 131 10.22 17.69 -7.23
CA MET A 131 9.03 16.95 -7.63
C MET A 131 8.21 16.47 -6.43
N TYR A 132 8.85 15.97 -5.37
CA TYR A 132 8.15 15.63 -4.13
C TYR A 132 7.52 16.85 -3.48
N GLU A 133 8.22 17.99 -3.42
CA GLU A 133 7.70 19.23 -2.83
C GLU A 133 6.43 19.73 -3.56
N TYR A 134 6.43 19.69 -4.90
CA TYR A 134 5.33 20.25 -5.70
C TYR A 134 4.24 19.25 -6.06
N PHE A 135 4.57 18.00 -6.37
CA PHE A 135 3.63 17.04 -6.96
C PHE A 135 3.14 15.95 -6.00
N TYR A 136 3.77 15.78 -4.84
CA TYR A 136 3.32 14.78 -3.87
C TYR A 136 1.86 14.99 -3.45
N PHE A 137 1.51 16.18 -2.95
CA PHE A 137 0.15 16.46 -2.48
C PHE A 137 -0.90 16.47 -3.61
N PRO A 138 -0.62 16.96 -4.83
CA PRO A 138 -1.50 16.75 -5.97
C PRO A 138 -1.80 15.27 -6.26
N ILE A 139 -0.78 14.41 -6.26
CA ILE A 139 -0.95 12.97 -6.53
C ILE A 139 -1.68 12.29 -5.36
N ALA A 140 -1.15 12.42 -4.14
CA ALA A 140 -1.73 11.81 -2.96
C ALA A 140 -3.15 12.34 -2.69
N GLY A 141 -3.36 13.64 -2.83
CA GLY A 141 -4.67 14.29 -2.69
C GLY A 141 -5.70 13.79 -3.71
N THR A 142 -5.29 13.51 -4.94
CA THR A 142 -6.17 12.84 -5.93
C THR A 142 -6.59 11.46 -5.45
N MET A 143 -5.65 10.66 -4.94
CA MET A 143 -5.97 9.35 -4.36
C MET A 143 -6.85 9.49 -3.11
N TRP A 144 -6.62 10.49 -2.27
CA TRP A 144 -7.43 10.74 -1.09
C TRP A 144 -8.86 11.14 -1.43
N LEU A 145 -9.05 11.96 -2.47
CA LEU A 145 -10.37 12.30 -2.99
C LEU A 145 -11.09 11.06 -3.53
N LEU A 146 -10.42 10.24 -4.35
CA LEU A 146 -10.97 8.98 -4.84
C LEU A 146 -11.34 8.03 -3.68
N GLY A 147 -10.52 7.99 -2.63
CA GLY A 147 -10.80 7.22 -1.42
C GLY A 147 -12.01 7.75 -0.64
N ALA A 148 -12.11 9.07 -0.45
CA ALA A 148 -13.27 9.69 0.19
C ALA A 148 -14.57 9.37 -0.56
N LEU A 149 -14.52 9.40 -1.90
CA LEU A 149 -15.60 8.99 -2.80
C LEU A 149 -15.85 7.47 -2.84
N GLY A 150 -15.01 6.67 -2.18
CA GLY A 150 -15.14 5.21 -2.13
C GLY A 150 -14.84 4.53 -3.47
N ARG A 151 -14.04 5.15 -4.34
CA ARG A 151 -13.73 4.63 -5.69
C ARG A 151 -12.50 3.71 -5.73
N LEU A 152 -11.72 3.68 -4.65
CA LEU A 152 -10.52 2.85 -4.56
C LEU A 152 -10.83 1.43 -4.04
N PRO A 153 -10.08 0.40 -4.51
CA PRO A 153 -10.16 -0.94 -3.95
C PRO A 153 -9.97 -0.93 -2.44
N ARG A 154 -10.84 -1.66 -1.72
CA ARG A 154 -10.90 -1.75 -0.24
C ARG A 154 -11.36 -0.48 0.50
N VAL A 155 -11.71 0.59 -0.22
CA VAL A 155 -12.17 1.87 0.37
C VAL A 155 -13.67 2.11 0.15
N ARG A 156 -14.33 1.27 -0.66
CA ARG A 156 -15.78 1.31 -0.87
C ARG A 156 -16.57 1.30 0.44
N ARG A 157 -17.79 1.84 0.42
CA ARG A 157 -18.70 1.85 1.58
C ARG A 157 -19.15 0.45 1.99
N SER A 158 -19.17 -0.48 1.04
CA SER A 158 -19.54 -1.89 1.23
C SER A 158 -18.34 -2.78 0.91
N THR A 159 -18.32 -3.99 1.49
CA THR A 159 -17.29 -5.01 1.26
C THR A 159 -17.63 -5.93 0.07
N ALA A 160 -18.73 -5.68 -0.63
CA ALA A 160 -19.09 -6.42 -1.83
C ALA A 160 -17.96 -6.39 -2.87
N GLY A 161 -17.62 -7.57 -3.39
CA GLY A 161 -16.55 -7.75 -4.37
C GLY A 161 -15.12 -7.62 -3.81
N GLU A 162 -14.96 -7.36 -2.51
CA GLU A 162 -13.64 -7.15 -1.89
C GLU A 162 -12.74 -8.41 -1.98
N GLY A 163 -13.34 -9.61 -2.05
CA GLY A 163 -12.65 -10.87 -2.33
C GLY A 163 -11.87 -10.86 -3.64
N HIS A 164 -12.35 -10.13 -4.65
CA HIS A 164 -11.70 -9.96 -5.93
C HIS A 164 -10.76 -8.74 -5.93
N GLU A 165 -11.26 -7.58 -5.51
CA GLU A 165 -10.58 -6.29 -5.67
C GLU A 165 -9.33 -6.13 -4.79
N ARG A 166 -9.27 -6.85 -3.68
CA ARG A 166 -8.11 -6.81 -2.76
C ARG A 166 -6.78 -7.06 -3.45
N ARG A 167 -6.78 -7.83 -4.56
CA ARG A 167 -5.57 -8.19 -5.30
C ARG A 167 -4.83 -6.99 -5.85
N TYR A 168 -5.56 -5.93 -6.22
CA TYR A 168 -4.95 -4.72 -6.76
C TYR A 168 -4.18 -3.97 -5.68
N PHE A 169 -4.78 -3.81 -4.50
CA PHE A 169 -4.08 -3.20 -3.36
C PHE A 169 -2.88 -4.03 -2.90
N TYR A 170 -3.06 -5.34 -2.67
CA TYR A 170 -1.94 -6.20 -2.25
C TYR A 170 -0.86 -6.32 -3.33
N GLY A 171 -1.24 -6.30 -4.61
CA GLY A 171 -0.30 -6.25 -5.72
C GLY A 171 0.56 -4.99 -5.70
N SER A 172 -0.04 -3.82 -5.47
CA SER A 172 0.70 -2.57 -5.28
C SER A 172 1.64 -2.64 -4.07
N VAL A 173 1.18 -3.18 -2.94
CA VAL A 173 2.04 -3.37 -1.74
C VAL A 173 3.23 -4.27 -2.07
N TRP A 174 3.01 -5.44 -2.69
CA TRP A 174 4.10 -6.32 -3.12
C TRP A 174 5.08 -5.60 -4.06
N ALA A 175 4.56 -4.85 -5.02
CA ALA A 175 5.39 -4.16 -6.01
C ALA A 175 6.29 -3.13 -5.34
N VAL A 176 5.75 -2.27 -4.46
CA VAL A 176 6.55 -1.23 -3.80
C VAL A 176 7.52 -1.82 -2.77
N THR A 177 7.13 -2.86 -2.04
CA THR A 177 8.02 -3.53 -1.06
C THR A 177 9.24 -4.16 -1.73
N VAL A 178 9.12 -4.60 -3.00
CA VAL A 178 10.27 -5.10 -3.78
C VAL A 178 11.01 -3.96 -4.47
N ALA A 179 10.30 -3.03 -5.09
CA ALA A 179 10.90 -1.96 -5.90
C ALA A 179 11.70 -0.97 -5.05
N GLN A 180 11.21 -0.61 -3.86
CA GLN A 180 11.85 0.39 -3.00
C GLN A 180 13.27 -0.01 -2.55
N PRO A 181 13.53 -1.19 -1.95
CA PRO A 181 14.87 -1.57 -1.55
C PRO A 181 15.82 -1.79 -2.74
N LEU A 182 15.32 -2.33 -3.86
CA LEU A 182 16.13 -2.52 -5.06
C LEU A 182 16.54 -1.19 -5.67
N LEU A 183 15.61 -0.24 -5.81
CA LEU A 183 15.91 1.08 -6.33
C LEU A 183 16.87 1.84 -5.40
N TRP A 184 16.69 1.74 -4.08
CA TRP A 184 17.62 2.29 -3.09
C TRP A 184 19.03 1.69 -3.23
N PHE A 185 19.13 0.36 -3.39
CA PHE A 185 20.41 -0.31 -3.59
C PHE A 185 21.10 0.16 -4.88
N MET A 186 20.36 0.21 -5.99
CA MET A 186 20.88 0.71 -7.27
C MET A 186 21.30 2.17 -7.20
N TRP A 187 20.61 2.98 -6.40
CA TRP A 187 21.01 4.37 -6.14
C TRP A 187 22.37 4.48 -5.46
N LYS A 188 22.69 3.53 -4.56
CA LYS A 188 23.97 3.48 -3.86
C LYS A 188 25.07 2.80 -4.67
N ALA A 189 24.74 1.80 -5.48
CA ALA A 189 25.71 0.97 -6.18
C ALA A 189 26.13 1.52 -7.55
N LEU A 190 25.23 2.19 -8.28
CA LEU A 190 25.50 2.67 -9.64
C LEU A 190 26.04 4.11 -9.63
N PRO A 191 26.99 4.45 -10.53
CA PRO A 191 27.48 5.82 -10.65
C PRO A 191 26.39 6.77 -11.12
N ARG A 192 26.54 8.07 -10.85
CA ARG A 192 25.65 9.10 -11.38
C ARG A 192 25.90 9.29 -12.88
N SER A 193 25.03 8.73 -13.72
CA SER A 193 25.06 8.87 -15.17
C SER A 193 23.68 8.57 -15.77
N THR A 194 23.40 9.13 -16.95
CA THR A 194 22.17 8.86 -17.72
C THR A 194 21.95 7.36 -17.95
N ALA A 195 23.02 6.61 -18.23
CA ALA A 195 22.95 5.16 -18.43
C ALA A 195 22.49 4.44 -17.15
N SER A 196 23.06 4.80 -15.99
CA SER A 196 22.63 4.26 -14.70
C SER A 196 21.17 4.57 -14.39
N ASP A 197 20.68 5.74 -14.82
CA ASP A 197 19.32 6.19 -14.55
C ASP A 197 18.30 5.49 -15.45
N ALA A 198 18.67 5.25 -16.72
CA ALA A 198 17.93 4.38 -17.61
C ALA A 198 17.83 2.96 -17.04
N VAL A 199 18.92 2.40 -16.52
CA VAL A 199 18.91 1.07 -15.88
C VAL A 199 17.98 1.06 -14.65
N LYS A 200 18.05 2.07 -13.78
CA LYS A 200 17.13 2.23 -12.63
C LYS A 200 15.67 2.28 -13.08
N LEU A 201 15.35 3.06 -14.11
CA LEU A 201 13.99 3.20 -14.61
C LEU A 201 13.46 1.88 -15.20
N VAL A 202 14.25 1.22 -16.04
CA VAL A 202 13.88 -0.06 -16.66
C VAL A 202 13.63 -1.12 -15.59
N VAL A 203 14.53 -1.24 -14.60
CA VAL A 203 14.36 -2.20 -13.50
C VAL A 203 13.13 -1.85 -12.66
N PHE A 204 12.94 -0.57 -12.31
CA PHE A 204 11.81 -0.13 -11.52
C PHE A 204 10.47 -0.43 -12.21
N LEU A 205 10.31 0.00 -13.46
CA LEU A 205 9.10 -0.27 -14.24
C LEU A 205 8.92 -1.77 -14.51
N GLY A 206 10.02 -2.50 -14.74
CA GLY A 206 10.02 -3.95 -14.90
C GLY A 206 9.46 -4.66 -13.66
N ILE A 207 9.87 -4.26 -12.46
CA ILE A 207 9.32 -4.78 -11.19
C ILE A 207 7.84 -4.47 -11.08
N LEU A 208 7.42 -3.22 -11.30
CA LEU A 208 6.01 -2.83 -11.21
C LEU A 208 5.13 -3.65 -12.19
N ALA A 209 5.58 -3.79 -13.43
CA ALA A 209 4.87 -4.56 -14.46
C ALA A 209 4.84 -6.06 -14.12
N PHE A 210 5.98 -6.64 -13.73
CA PHE A 210 6.09 -8.06 -13.41
C PHE A 210 5.25 -8.43 -12.19
N VAL A 211 5.45 -7.74 -11.07
CA VAL A 211 4.70 -7.99 -9.82
C VAL A 211 3.22 -7.66 -9.99
N GLY A 212 2.90 -6.59 -10.72
CA GLY A 212 1.52 -6.25 -11.09
C GLY A 212 0.84 -7.35 -11.91
N ASN A 213 1.53 -7.93 -12.89
CA ASN A 213 1.03 -9.05 -13.67
C ASN A 213 0.88 -10.32 -12.81
N MET A 214 1.82 -10.62 -11.91
CA MET A 214 1.67 -11.72 -10.95
C MET A 214 0.45 -11.54 -10.05
N ALA A 215 0.21 -10.32 -9.55
CA ALA A 215 -0.96 -9.99 -8.75
C ALA A 215 -2.27 -10.11 -9.53
N ARG A 216 -2.29 -9.62 -10.78
CA ARG A 216 -3.43 -9.79 -11.71
C ARG A 216 -3.78 -11.25 -11.89
N ASN A 217 -2.76 -12.11 -11.99
CA ASN A 217 -2.88 -13.54 -12.18
C ASN A 217 -3.09 -14.33 -10.86
N GLY A 218 -3.19 -13.65 -9.71
CA GLY A 218 -3.42 -14.30 -8.41
C GLY A 218 -2.26 -15.15 -7.90
N LEU A 219 -1.02 -14.90 -8.36
CA LEU A 219 0.14 -15.72 -8.03
C LEU A 219 0.79 -15.35 -6.71
N LEU A 220 0.55 -14.13 -6.21
CA LEU A 220 1.14 -13.64 -4.97
C LEU A 220 0.22 -13.90 -3.76
N PRO A 221 0.77 -14.02 -2.54
CA PRO A 221 -0.03 -14.11 -1.33
C PRO A 221 -1.06 -12.98 -1.25
N ARG A 222 -2.31 -13.33 -0.91
CA ARG A 222 -3.48 -12.42 -0.81
C ARG A 222 -3.97 -11.80 -2.14
N THR A 223 -3.44 -12.22 -3.29
CA THR A 223 -3.90 -11.75 -4.61
C THR A 223 -4.85 -12.70 -5.33
N ARG A 224 -4.95 -13.96 -4.88
CA ARG A 224 -5.97 -14.90 -5.38
C ARG A 224 -7.37 -14.34 -5.12
N PRO A 225 -8.21 -14.23 -6.17
CA PRO A 225 -9.62 -13.92 -5.98
C PRO A 225 -10.27 -14.94 -5.07
N ILE A 226 -11.12 -14.47 -4.16
CA ILE A 226 -12.01 -15.34 -3.40
C ILE A 226 -13.35 -15.33 -4.10
N VAL A 227 -13.86 -16.52 -4.41
CA VAL A 227 -15.17 -16.72 -5.04
C VAL A 227 -16.09 -17.49 -4.08
N PRO A 228 -17.42 -17.40 -4.26
CA PRO A 228 -18.35 -18.27 -3.54
C PRO A 228 -18.01 -19.74 -3.76
N GLY A 229 -17.94 -20.49 -2.66
CA GLY A 229 -18.05 -21.95 -2.66
C GLY A 229 -19.50 -22.40 -2.51
N GLU A 230 -19.71 -23.67 -2.16
CA GLU A 230 -21.04 -24.22 -1.91
C GLU A 230 -21.80 -23.45 -0.82
N LEU A 231 -23.08 -23.20 -1.07
CA LEU A 231 -23.95 -22.51 -0.11
C LEU A 231 -24.10 -23.38 1.13
N ALA A 232 -23.76 -22.84 2.29
CA ALA A 232 -24.21 -23.43 3.55
C ALA A 232 -25.70 -23.11 3.67
N VAL A 233 -26.56 -24.09 3.35
CA VAL A 233 -27.97 -24.03 3.77
C VAL A 233 -27.97 -24.19 5.28
N SER A 234 -28.36 -23.15 6.00
CA SER A 234 -28.61 -23.21 7.44
C SER A 234 -30.10 -23.47 7.61
N ASP A 235 -30.42 -24.53 8.35
CA ASP A 235 -31.75 -24.71 8.96
C ASP A 235 -32.05 -23.57 9.95
#